data_AF-A0A7Y2CAF3-F1
#
_entry.id   AF-A0A7Y2CAF3-F1
#
_cell.length_a   1.000
_cell.length_b   1.000
_cell.length_c   1.000
_cell.angle_alpha   90.00
_cell.angle_beta   90.00
_cell.angle_gamma   90.00
#
_symmetry.space_group_name_H-M   'P 1'
#
loop_
_entity.id
_entity.type
_entity.pdbx_description
1 polymer ?
#
loop_
_entity_poly.entity_id
_entity_poly.type
_entity_poly.pdbx_seq_one_letter_code
_entity_poly.pdbx_strand_id
1 'polypeptide(L)'
;MDEANKWVVVFESGTDYESEIVRDRLDDAGIPAVIDTKRDHAFFLNVGSLSNVFVRVPIAYEADARSLLASAPISAADLEEAAMNADPVVDVDPEIDVEDDDRSDLNDV
;
A
#
# COMPACT_ATOMS: atom_id res chain seq x y z
N MET A 1 -32.63 5.65 -11.09
CA MET A 1 -31.75 5.26 -12.21
C MET A 1 -30.36 5.44 -11.64
N ASP A 2 -29.81 4.41 -11.01
CA ASP A 2 -28.64 4.54 -10.13
C ASP A 2 -27.74 3.31 -10.27
N GLU A 3 -27.26 3.06 -11.50
CA GLU A 3 -26.22 2.05 -11.76
C GLU A 3 -24.82 2.55 -11.37
N ALA A 4 -24.64 3.87 -11.24
CA ALA A 4 -23.35 4.50 -10.92
C ALA A 4 -22.92 4.37 -9.44
N ASN A 5 -23.81 3.95 -8.53
CA ASN A 5 -23.48 3.83 -7.10
C ASN A 5 -23.08 2.42 -6.68
N LYS A 6 -22.88 1.50 -7.64
CA LYS A 6 -22.45 0.13 -7.37
C LYS A 6 -20.93 0.08 -7.27
N TRP A 7 -20.45 -0.20 -6.07
CA TRP A 7 -19.05 -0.47 -5.79
C TRP A 7 -18.81 -1.98 -5.87
N VAL A 8 -17.76 -2.38 -6.56
CA VAL A 8 -17.38 -3.79 -6.75
C VAL A 8 -16.05 -4.07 -6.06
N VAL A 9 -15.91 -5.26 -5.51
CA VAL A 9 -14.66 -5.73 -4.89
C VAL A 9 -13.73 -6.23 -5.99
N VAL A 10 -12.52 -5.66 -6.06
CA VAL A 10 -11.49 -6.04 -7.05
C VAL A 10 -10.32 -6.77 -6.43
N PHE A 11 -10.11 -6.62 -5.12
CA PHE A 11 -9.04 -7.27 -4.38
C PHE A 11 -9.47 -7.56 -2.93
N GLU A 12 -8.99 -8.66 -2.39
CA GLU A 12 -9.20 -9.12 -1.02
C GLU A 12 -7.86 -9.53 -0.42
N SER A 13 -7.55 -9.03 0.77
CA SER A 13 -6.33 -9.36 1.51
C SER A 13 -6.65 -9.57 3.00
N GLY A 14 -5.78 -10.31 3.68
CA GLY A 14 -5.81 -10.46 5.14
C GLY A 14 -5.06 -9.36 5.91
N THR A 15 -4.43 -8.41 5.20
CA THR A 15 -3.62 -7.34 5.79
C THR A 15 -3.98 -5.97 5.21
N ASP A 16 -3.86 -4.93 6.03
CA ASP A 16 -4.10 -3.55 5.63
C ASP A 16 -3.03 -3.09 4.63
N TYR A 17 -1.76 -3.47 4.86
CA TYR A 17 -0.62 -3.10 4.04
C TYR A 17 -0.77 -3.47 2.55
N GLU A 18 -1.13 -4.72 2.24
CA GLU A 18 -1.34 -5.14 0.84
C GLU A 18 -2.48 -4.37 0.17
N SER A 19 -3.50 -4.02 0.94
CA SER A 19 -4.66 -3.27 0.44
C SER A 19 -4.31 -1.80 0.15
N GLU A 20 -3.41 -1.21 0.93
CA GLU A 20 -2.89 0.13 0.66
C GLU A 20 -2.04 0.16 -0.62
N ILE A 21 -1.16 -0.82 -0.84
CA ILE A 21 -0.38 -0.92 -2.09
C ILE A 21 -1.30 -1.02 -3.31
N VAL A 22 -2.35 -1.85 -3.22
CA VAL A 22 -3.30 -2.03 -4.32
C VAL A 22 -4.12 -0.75 -4.56
N ARG A 23 -4.54 -0.05 -3.51
CA ARG A 23 -5.21 1.25 -3.63
C ARG A 23 -4.31 2.25 -4.35
N ASP A 24 -3.06 2.38 -3.92
CA ASP A 24 -2.13 3.36 -4.47
C ASP A 24 -1.87 3.09 -5.95
N ARG A 25 -1.68 1.82 -6.32
CA ARG A 25 -1.53 1.43 -7.73
C ARG A 25 -2.77 1.73 -8.59
N LEU A 26 -3.97 1.65 -8.01
CA LEU A 26 -5.22 2.04 -8.69
C LEU A 26 -5.33 3.57 -8.80
N ASP A 27 -4.93 4.31 -7.76
CA ASP A 27 -4.92 5.77 -7.74
C ASP A 27 -3.94 6.35 -8.78
N ASP A 28 -2.74 5.76 -8.89
CA ASP A 28 -1.75 6.09 -9.92
C ASP A 28 -2.29 5.89 -11.35
N ALA A 29 -3.20 4.92 -11.53
CA ALA A 29 -3.88 4.67 -12.79
C ALA A 29 -5.13 5.56 -12.99
N GLY A 30 -5.43 6.48 -12.06
CA GLY A 30 -6.60 7.35 -12.08
C GLY A 30 -7.92 6.64 -11.75
N ILE A 31 -7.86 5.47 -11.12
CA ILE A 31 -9.03 4.66 -10.76
C ILE A 31 -9.38 4.92 -9.28
N PRO A 32 -10.54 5.51 -8.97
CA PRO A 32 -10.92 5.77 -7.59
C PRO A 32 -11.15 4.44 -6.84
N ALA A 33 -10.36 4.20 -5.80
CA ALA A 33 -10.42 2.99 -4.99
C ALA A 33 -10.65 3.32 -3.51
N VAL A 34 -11.43 2.49 -2.81
CA VAL A 34 -11.68 2.60 -1.37
C VAL A 34 -11.39 1.28 -0.67
N ILE A 35 -10.76 1.36 0.50
CA ILE A 35 -10.47 0.20 1.35
C ILE A 35 -11.60 0.06 2.37
N ASP A 36 -12.19 -1.13 2.44
CA ASP A 36 -13.19 -1.50 3.44
C ASP A 36 -12.67 -2.61 4.31
N THR A 37 -12.57 -2.33 5.61
CA THR A 37 -12.14 -3.32 6.61
C THR A 37 -13.33 -3.70 7.46
N LYS A 38 -13.65 -4.99 7.53
CA LYS A 38 -14.51 -5.51 8.61
C LYS A 38 -13.64 -5.81 9.82
N ARG A 39 -13.25 -4.77 10.56
CA ARG A 39 -12.59 -4.96 11.86
C ARG A 39 -13.64 -5.41 12.87
N ASP A 40 -13.59 -6.69 13.25
CA ASP A 40 -14.29 -7.17 14.43
C ASP A 40 -13.50 -6.69 15.66
N HIS A 41 -14.01 -5.68 16.36
CA HIS A 41 -13.36 -5.08 17.53
C HIS A 41 -13.25 -6.04 18.74
N ALA A 42 -13.72 -7.29 18.64
CA ALA A 42 -13.82 -8.19 19.78
C ALA A 42 -12.50 -8.87 20.18
N PHE A 43 -11.49 -8.96 19.31
CA PHE A 43 -10.24 -9.66 19.63
C PHE A 43 -9.00 -8.94 19.09
N PHE A 44 -8.19 -8.42 20.01
CA PHE A 44 -6.97 -7.63 19.75
C PHE A 44 -5.75 -8.48 19.33
N LEU A 45 -5.97 -9.60 18.63
CA LEU A 45 -4.92 -10.50 18.17
C LEU A 45 -5.18 -10.87 16.71
N ASN A 46 -4.40 -10.27 15.80
CA ASN A 46 -4.50 -10.51 14.36
C ASN A 46 -3.79 -11.85 14.01
N VAL A 47 -4.35 -12.98 14.45
CA VAL A 47 -3.86 -14.33 14.10
C VAL A 47 -4.81 -14.96 13.09
N GLY A 48 -4.42 -14.91 11.81
CA GLY A 48 -4.98 -15.71 10.72
C GLY A 48 -6.30 -15.20 10.12
N SER A 49 -6.39 -15.20 8.79
CA SER A 49 -7.57 -15.27 7.88
C SER A 49 -8.92 -14.59 8.21
N LEU A 50 -9.06 -13.80 9.28
CA LEU A 50 -10.35 -13.27 9.76
C LEU A 50 -10.47 -11.75 9.66
N SER A 51 -9.39 -11.05 9.28
CA SER A 51 -9.38 -9.62 8.98
C SER A 51 -9.42 -9.42 7.48
N ASN A 52 -10.56 -9.72 6.85
CA ASN A 52 -10.68 -9.53 5.42
C ASN A 52 -10.81 -8.03 5.13
N VAL A 53 -9.80 -7.53 4.43
CA VAL A 53 -9.71 -6.18 3.89
C VAL A 53 -10.06 -6.25 2.41
N PHE A 54 -10.99 -5.41 1.99
CA PHE A 54 -11.49 -5.39 0.62
C PHE A 54 -11.17 -4.06 -0.04
N VAL A 55 -10.60 -4.11 -1.25
CA VAL A 55 -10.46 -2.92 -2.09
C VAL A 55 -11.62 -2.88 -3.07
N ARG A 56 -12.34 -1.76 -3.08
CA ARG A 56 -13.52 -1.54 -3.91
C ARG A 56 -13.31 -0.38 -4.87
N VAL A 57 -13.83 -0.53 -6.08
CA VAL A 57 -13.86 0.52 -7.11
C VAL A 57 -15.30 0.70 -7.63
N PRO A 58 -15.65 1.86 -8.20
CA PRO A 58 -16.92 2.00 -8.90
C PRO A 58 -16.99 1.02 -10.07
N ILE A 59 -18.19 0.45 -10.32
CA ILE A 59 -18.42 -0.54 -11.37
C ILE A 59 -17.95 -0.08 -12.76
N ALA A 60 -17.96 1.23 -13.03
CA ALA A 60 -17.46 1.81 -14.27
C ALA A 60 -15.99 1.48 -14.55
N TYR A 61 -15.19 1.24 -13.51
CA TYR A 61 -13.75 0.96 -13.59
C TYR A 61 -13.41 -0.50 -13.27
N GLU A 62 -14.40 -1.40 -13.16
CA GLU A 62 -14.15 -2.81 -12.80
C GLU A 62 -13.20 -3.49 -13.79
N ALA A 63 -13.45 -3.31 -15.08
CA ALA A 63 -12.68 -3.94 -16.15
C ALA A 63 -11.22 -3.43 -16.15
N ASP A 64 -11.04 -2.12 -16.02
CA ASP A 64 -9.72 -1.48 -16.01
C ASP A 64 -8.93 -1.88 -14.76
N ALA A 65 -9.56 -1.83 -13.59
CA ALA A 65 -8.94 -2.26 -12.33
C ALA A 65 -8.52 -3.73 -12.39
N ARG A 66 -9.39 -4.62 -12.90
CA ARG A 66 -9.07 -6.05 -13.02
C ARG A 66 -7.96 -6.30 -14.03
N SER A 67 -7.93 -5.55 -15.13
CA SER A 67 -6.84 -5.66 -16.11
C SER A 67 -5.51 -5.15 -15.56
N LEU A 68 -5.53 -4.08 -14.77
CA LEU A 68 -4.33 -3.51 -14.15
C LEU A 68 -3.76 -4.47 -13.10
N LEU A 69 -4.62 -5.06 -12.26
CA LEU A 69 -4.22 -6.01 -11.22
C LEU A 69 -3.78 -7.36 -11.80
N ALA A 70 -4.27 -7.74 -12.97
CA ALA A 70 -3.80 -8.90 -13.71
C ALA A 70 -2.51 -8.64 -14.50
N SER A 71 -2.10 -7.38 -14.65
CA SER A 71 -0.84 -7.02 -15.31
C SER A 71 0.34 -7.45 -14.46
N ALA A 72 1.47 -7.74 -15.12
CA ALA A 72 2.70 -8.16 -14.46
C ALA A 72 3.12 -7.14 -13.37
N PRO A 73 3.84 -7.61 -12.32
CA PRO A 73 4.49 -6.69 -11.39
C PRO A 73 5.40 -5.74 -12.16
N ILE A 74 5.51 -4.50 -11.66
CA ILE A 74 6.43 -3.50 -12.20
C ILE A 74 7.82 -4.13 -12.24
N SER A 75 8.46 -4.11 -13.41
CA SER A 75 9.77 -4.75 -13.55
C SER A 75 10.80 -4.00 -12.71
N ALA A 76 11.89 -4.67 -12.32
CA ALA A 76 12.96 -4.01 -11.58
C ALA A 76 13.53 -2.79 -12.32
N ALA A 77 13.53 -2.82 -13.66
CA ALA A 77 13.98 -1.71 -14.50
C ALA A 77 13.04 -0.50 -14.40
N ASP A 78 11.73 -0.72 -14.51
CA ASP A 78 10.73 0.35 -14.37
C ASP A 78 10.77 0.97 -12.95
N LEU A 79 11.02 0.14 -11.92
CA LEU A 79 11.17 0.59 -10.54
C LEU A 79 12.42 1.45 -10.35
N GLU A 80 13.55 1.06 -10.96
CA GLU A 80 14.79 1.82 -10.91
C GLU A 80 14.64 3.18 -11.63
N GLU A 81 13.97 3.21 -12.79
CA GLU A 81 13.66 4.45 -13.49
C GLU A 81 12.74 5.39 -12.68
N ALA A 82 11.72 4.84 -11.99
CA ALA A 82 10.87 5.62 -11.10
C ALA A 82 11.66 6.17 -9.91
N ALA A 83 12.55 5.37 -9.32
CA ALA A 83 13.41 5.81 -8.22
C ALA A 83 14.39 6.91 -8.65
N MET A 84 14.90 6.88 -9.89
CA MET A 84 15.76 7.94 -10.42
C MET A 84 15.01 9.22 -10.79
N ASN A 85 13.72 9.13 -11.14
CA ASN A 85 12.88 10.29 -11.48
C ASN A 85 12.14 10.90 -10.28
N ALA A 86 12.02 10.17 -9.17
CA ALA A 86 11.43 10.71 -7.95
C ALA A 86 12.30 11.87 -7.44
N ASP A 87 11.73 13.07 -7.36
CA ASP A 87 12.39 14.22 -6.74
C ASP A 87 12.47 13.93 -5.23
N PRO A 88 13.66 13.73 -4.65
CA PRO A 88 13.77 13.44 -3.23
C PRO A 88 13.43 14.72 -2.48
N VAL A 89 12.16 14.87 -2.07
CA VAL A 89 11.78 15.84 -1.05
C VAL A 89 12.33 15.31 0.27
N VAL A 90 13.62 15.52 0.47
CA VAL A 90 14.23 15.35 1.78
C VAL A 90 13.92 16.63 2.54
N ASP A 91 12.76 16.67 3.20
CA ASP A 91 12.61 17.53 4.38
C ASP A 91 13.50 16.90 5.46
N VAL A 92 14.81 17.16 5.37
CA VAL A 92 15.73 16.90 6.48
C VAL A 92 15.31 17.90 7.55
N ASP A 93 14.59 17.45 8.57
CA ASP A 93 14.48 18.23 9.79
C ASP A 93 15.92 18.36 10.33
N PRO A 94 16.49 19.57 10.42
CA PRO A 94 17.91 19.75 10.71
C PRO A 94 18.31 19.34 12.14
N GLU A 95 17.37 18.84 12.96
CA GLU A 95 17.60 18.43 14.35
C GLU A 95 17.78 16.92 14.58
N ILE A 96 17.90 16.07 13.55
CA ILE A 96 18.37 14.69 13.78
C ILE A 96 19.89 14.74 14.06
N ASP A 97 20.23 14.93 15.32
CA ASP A 97 21.55 14.64 15.88
C ASP A 97 21.72 13.12 15.82
N VAL A 98 22.34 12.64 14.75
CA VAL A 98 22.85 11.28 14.70
C VAL A 98 24.00 11.21 15.70
N GLU A 99 23.68 10.95 16.97
CA GLU A 99 24.67 10.46 17.93
C GLU A 99 25.24 9.16 17.34
N ASP A 100 26.41 9.28 16.70
CA ASP A 100 27.30 8.19 16.38
C ASP A 100 27.53 7.39 17.68
N ASP A 101 26.78 6.30 17.89
CA ASP A 101 27.10 5.28 18.89
C ASP A 101 28.35 4.54 18.38
N ASP A 102 29.48 5.24 18.43
CA ASP A 102 30.82 4.69 18.25
C ASP A 102 31.07 3.77 19.44
N ARG A 103 30.54 2.55 19.34
CA ARG A 103 30.68 1.49 20.33
C ARG A 103 32.10 0.89 20.23
N SER A 104 33.09 1.74 20.42
CA SER A 104 34.53 1.41 20.50
C SER A 104 34.97 1.15 21.94
N ASP A 105 34.19 0.43 22.74
CA ASP A 105 34.60 0.03 24.09
C ASP A 105 34.08 -1.36 24.43
N LEU A 106 34.72 -2.39 23.85
CA LEU A 106 34.84 -3.66 24.56
C LEU A 106 36.10 -4.41 24.12
N ASN A 107 37.26 -3.90 24.53
CA ASN A 107 38.42 -4.76 24.66
C ASN A 107 39.36 -4.28 25.78
N ASP A 108 38.98 -4.56 27.04
CA ASP A 108 39.95 -4.71 28.12
C ASP A 108 39.38 -5.67 29.20
N VAL A 109 39.79 -6.94 29.14
CA VAL A 109 39.88 -7.86 30.29
C VAL A 109 41.01 -8.86 30.09
#